data_AF-A0AA38SNQ7-F1
#
_entry.id   AF-A0AA38SNQ7-F1
#
_cell.length_a   1.000
_cell.length_b   1.000
_cell.length_c   1.000
_cell.angle_alpha   90.00
_cell.angle_beta   90.00
_cell.angle_gamma   90.00
#
_symmetry.space_group_name_H-M   'P 1'
#
loop_
_entity.id
_entity.type
_entity.pdbx_description
1 polymer ?
#
loop_
_entity_poly.entity_id
_entity_poly.type
_entity_poly.pdbx_seq_one_letter_code
_entity_poly.pdbx_strand_id
1 'polypeptide(L)'
;MDSMMNTFSDCFNCLPVAALIDEKILCMHGGLLPDLNNLDQIRILKRPTDMTHSGLLYDFLWSDPCKDGINNRGVLYNFCANIVVTKFLQKHDLDLVCHAHQYSALLPRRLCQPIRKNL
;
A
#
# COMPACT_ATOMS: atom_id res chain seq x y z
N MET A 1 -5.00 -16.81 30.63
CA MET A 1 -4.19 -15.61 30.86
C MET A 1 -3.52 -15.33 29.54
N ASP A 2 -4.07 -14.40 28.77
CA ASP A 2 -3.50 -14.07 27.46
C ASP A 2 -2.10 -13.50 27.67
N SER A 3 -1.14 -14.03 26.93
CA SER A 3 0.22 -13.52 27.00
C SER A 3 0.22 -12.07 26.49
N MET A 4 1.10 -11.21 27.02
CA MET A 4 1.22 -9.83 26.55
C MET A 4 1.41 -9.74 25.03
N MET A 5 2.04 -10.75 24.41
CA MET A 5 2.19 -10.85 22.96
C MET A 5 0.85 -11.05 22.25
N ASN A 6 -0.06 -11.86 22.79
CA ASN A 6 -1.38 -12.07 22.21
C ASN A 6 -2.17 -10.75 22.21
N THR A 7 -2.11 -9.98 23.30
CA THR A 7 -2.77 -8.68 23.39
C THR A 7 -2.24 -7.68 22.34
N PHE A 8 -0.93 -7.68 22.07
CA PHE A 8 -0.36 -6.87 21.00
C PHE A 8 -0.82 -7.35 19.62
N SER A 9 -0.82 -8.66 19.37
CA SER A 9 -1.32 -9.23 18.12
C SER A 9 -2.78 -8.85 17.86
N ASP A 10 -3.65 -8.96 18.87
CA ASP A 10 -5.06 -8.59 18.78
C ASP A 10 -5.24 -7.10 18.47
N CYS A 11 -4.41 -6.23 19.06
CA CYS A 11 -4.37 -4.80 18.75
C CYS A 11 -3.98 -4.55 17.29
N PHE A 12 -2.91 -5.18 16.79
CA PHE A 12 -2.47 -5.04 15.40
C PHE A 12 -3.50 -5.57 14.40
N ASN A 13 -4.20 -6.65 14.76
CA ASN A 13 -5.27 -7.22 13.95
C ASN A 13 -6.44 -6.26 13.72
N CYS A 14 -6.58 -5.22 14.53
CA CYS A 14 -7.63 -4.20 14.40
C CYS A 14 -7.21 -2.97 13.58
N LEU A 15 -5.93 -2.82 13.24
CA LEU A 15 -5.44 -1.59 12.59
C LEU A 15 -5.97 -1.45 11.15
N PRO A 16 -6.32 -0.22 10.73
CA PRO A 16 -6.61 0.08 9.34
C PRO A 16 -5.36 -0.12 8.47
N VAL A 17 -5.57 -0.55 7.23
CA VAL A 17 -4.48 -0.86 6.28
C VAL A 17 -4.18 0.27 5.30
N ALA A 18 -5.17 1.14 5.09
CA ALA A 18 -5.07 2.29 4.23
C ALA A 18 -5.91 3.44 4.82
N ALA A 19 -5.57 4.66 4.40
CA ALA A 19 -6.40 5.83 4.62
C ALA A 19 -6.57 6.58 3.31
N LEU A 20 -7.76 7.11 3.07
CA LEU A 20 -8.03 8.05 1.98
C LEU A 20 -8.21 9.43 2.62
N ILE A 21 -7.28 10.35 2.34
CA ILE A 21 -7.27 11.71 2.88
C ILE A 21 -7.81 12.65 1.82
N ASP A 22 -8.80 13.46 2.20
CA ASP A 22 -9.44 14.48 1.36
C ASP A 22 -9.94 13.95 0.00
N GLU A 23 -10.27 12.65 -0.07
CA GLU A 23 -10.65 11.95 -1.29
C GLU A 23 -9.61 12.01 -2.43
N LYS A 24 -8.39 12.46 -2.15
CA LYS A 24 -7.34 12.72 -3.14
C LYS A 24 -6.02 12.01 -2.86
N ILE A 25 -5.74 11.66 -1.61
CA ILE A 25 -4.46 11.06 -1.21
C ILE A 25 -4.70 9.69 -0.61
N LEU A 26 -4.20 8.65 -1.28
CA LEU A 26 -4.23 7.29 -0.75
C LEU A 26 -2.95 7.01 0.04
N CYS A 27 -3.08 6.72 1.33
CA CYS A 27 -1.98 6.36 2.22
C CYS A 27 -2.04 4.87 2.54
N MET A 28 -0.90 4.17 2.41
CA MET A 28 -0.79 2.73 2.69
C MET A 28 0.62 2.35 3.14
N HIS A 29 0.80 1.16 3.74
CA HIS A 29 2.12 0.75 4.22
C HIS A 29 3.05 0.29 3.07
N GLY A 30 2.63 -0.73 2.31
CA GLY A 30 3.40 -1.34 1.22
C GLY A 30 3.33 -0.52 -0.07
N GLY A 31 2.73 -1.07 -1.13
CA GLY A 31 2.58 -0.40 -2.42
C GLY A 31 1.38 -0.90 -3.23
N LEU A 32 1.15 -0.29 -4.39
CA LEU A 32 0.04 -0.69 -5.26
C LEU A 32 0.19 -2.15 -5.73
N LEU A 33 -0.95 -2.78 -6.00
CA LEU A 33 -1.07 -4.16 -6.48
C LEU A 33 -1.66 -4.16 -7.89
N PRO A 34 -1.37 -5.16 -8.74
CA PRO A 34 -1.91 -5.19 -10.10
C PRO A 34 -3.42 -5.46 -10.09
N ASP A 35 -3.87 -6.22 -9.09
CA ASP A 35 -5.25 -6.66 -8.94
C ASP A 35 -6.10 -5.66 -8.14
N LEU A 36 -5.49 -4.58 -7.63
CA LEU A 36 -6.19 -3.48 -6.97
C LEU A 36 -6.81 -2.56 -8.01
N ASN A 37 -8.04 -2.88 -8.40
CA ASN A 37 -8.80 -2.21 -9.43
C ASN A 37 -9.88 -1.25 -8.90
N ASN A 38 -10.28 -1.40 -7.65
CA ASN A 38 -11.25 -0.56 -6.97
C ASN A 38 -10.84 -0.38 -5.50
N LEU A 39 -10.94 0.85 -4.97
CA LEU A 39 -10.74 1.16 -3.56
C LEU A 39 -11.71 0.42 -2.64
N ASP A 40 -12.88 0.01 -3.15
CA ASP A 40 -13.83 -0.82 -2.40
C ASP A 40 -13.24 -2.18 -2.02
N GLN A 41 -12.27 -2.71 -2.79
CA GLN A 41 -11.56 -3.94 -2.43
C GLN A 41 -10.79 -3.79 -1.10
N ILE A 42 -10.37 -2.57 -0.75
CA ILE A 42 -9.73 -2.27 0.53
C ILE A 42 -10.79 -2.13 1.62
N ARG A 43 -11.93 -1.48 1.30
CA ARG A 43 -13.04 -1.25 2.25
C ARG A 43 -13.69 -2.55 2.74
N ILE A 44 -13.72 -3.59 1.91
CA ILE A 44 -14.30 -4.89 2.27
C ILE A 44 -13.35 -5.76 3.12
N LEU A 45 -12.09 -5.36 3.32
CA LEU A 45 -11.16 -6.08 4.19
C LEU A 45 -11.69 -6.04 5.62
N LYS A 46 -12.17 -7.20 6.09
CA LYS A 46 -12.69 -7.32 7.45
C LYS A 46 -11.57 -7.14 8.46
N ARG A 47 -11.88 -6.45 9.56
CA ARG A 47 -11.03 -6.30 10.74
C ARG A 47 -11.92 -6.55 11.98
N PRO A 48 -11.44 -7.22 13.04
CA PRO A 48 -10.10 -7.78 13.17
C PRO A 48 -9.84 -8.97 12.25
N THR A 49 -8.61 -9.12 11.79
CA THR A 49 -8.18 -10.25 10.93
C THR A 49 -6.74 -10.59 11.24
N ASP A 50 -6.47 -11.87 11.47
CA ASP A 50 -5.13 -12.43 11.55
C ASP A 50 -4.40 -12.34 10.20
N MET A 51 -3.11 -12.04 10.25
CA MET A 51 -2.27 -11.94 9.07
C MET A 51 -2.10 -13.31 8.40
N THR A 52 -2.59 -13.43 7.17
CA THR A 52 -2.34 -14.58 6.29
C THR A 52 -1.01 -14.40 5.55
N HIS A 53 -0.39 -15.51 5.12
CA HIS A 53 0.84 -15.48 4.28
C HIS A 53 0.56 -15.30 2.78
N SER A 54 -0.68 -14.95 2.41
CA SER A 54 -1.12 -14.76 1.04
C SER A 54 -2.40 -13.92 0.98
N GLY A 55 -2.71 -13.39 -0.20
CA GLY A 55 -3.94 -12.65 -0.48
C GLY A 55 -3.78 -11.12 -0.33
N LEU A 56 -4.86 -10.41 -0.65
CA LEU A 56 -4.85 -8.95 -0.81
C LEU A 56 -4.25 -8.22 0.38
N LEU A 57 -4.59 -8.61 1.61
CA LEU A 57 -4.07 -7.99 2.83
C LEU A 57 -2.55 -8.14 2.97
N TYR A 58 -2.03 -9.34 2.71
CA TYR A 58 -0.60 -9.62 2.77
C TYR A 58 0.13 -8.78 1.72
N ASP A 59 -0.35 -8.82 0.48
CA ASP A 59 0.28 -8.09 -0.62
C ASP A 59 0.25 -6.58 -0.37
N PHE A 60 -0.82 -6.04 0.24
CA PHE A 60 -0.95 -4.60 0.53
C PHE A 60 0.08 -4.10 1.57
N LEU A 61 0.55 -4.99 2.44
CA LEU A 61 1.50 -4.67 3.50
C LEU A 61 2.95 -4.90 3.07
N TRP A 62 3.21 -5.82 2.15
CA TRP A 62 4.57 -6.27 1.80
C TRP A 62 5.01 -5.97 0.36
N SER A 63 4.14 -5.38 -0.46
CA SER A 63 4.50 -4.98 -1.82
C SER A 63 5.42 -3.77 -1.85
N ASP A 64 6.28 -3.75 -2.87
CA ASP A 64 7.29 -2.73 -3.09
C ASP A 64 7.22 -2.16 -4.51
N PRO A 65 7.50 -0.86 -4.70
CA PRO A 65 7.85 -0.37 -6.02
C PRO A 65 9.21 -0.95 -6.45
N CYS A 66 9.31 -1.42 -7.69
CA CYS A 66 10.56 -1.91 -8.27
C CYS A 66 10.75 -1.35 -9.67
N LYS A 67 12.00 -1.04 -10.03
CA LYS A 67 12.31 -0.57 -11.39
C LYS A 67 12.22 -1.70 -12.43
N ASP A 68 12.55 -2.94 -12.05
CA ASP A 68 12.78 -4.05 -12.99
C ASP A 68 11.95 -5.32 -12.65
N GLY A 69 10.87 -5.19 -11.87
CA GLY A 69 9.88 -6.27 -11.70
C GLY A 69 10.23 -7.41 -10.74
N ILE A 70 11.41 -7.41 -10.10
CA ILE A 70 11.78 -8.42 -9.07
C ILE A 70 12.32 -7.70 -7.82
N ASN A 71 11.75 -7.99 -6.66
CA ASN A 71 12.25 -7.52 -5.37
C ASN A 71 13.01 -8.64 -4.63
N ASN A 72 13.86 -8.24 -3.69
CA ASN A 72 14.64 -9.16 -2.86
C ASN A 72 13.83 -9.80 -1.72
N ARG A 73 12.51 -9.55 -1.64
CA ARG A 73 11.62 -10.08 -0.59
C ARG A 73 10.86 -11.33 -1.02
N GLY A 74 11.03 -11.80 -2.26
CA GLY A 74 10.30 -12.96 -2.76
C GLY A 74 8.80 -12.73 -2.93
N VAL A 75 8.36 -11.47 -3.00
CA VAL A 75 6.95 -11.09 -3.21
C VAL A 75 6.71 -10.88 -4.71
N LEU A 76 5.60 -11.43 -5.20
CA LEU A 76 5.29 -11.66 -6.62
C LEU A 76 5.07 -10.40 -7.47
N TYR A 77 4.84 -9.23 -6.86
CA TYR A 77 4.38 -8.05 -7.61
C TYR A 77 5.19 -6.79 -7.31
N ASN A 78 5.76 -6.24 -8.38
CA ASN A 78 6.79 -5.22 -8.35
C ASN A 78 6.57 -4.27 -9.52
N PHE A 79 6.05 -3.08 -9.24
CA PHE A 79 5.57 -2.16 -10.27
C PHE A 79 6.62 -1.15 -10.67
N CYS A 80 6.76 -0.94 -11.98
CA CYS A 80 7.41 0.23 -12.55
C CYS A 80 6.61 1.46 -12.10
N ALA A 81 7.04 2.03 -10.97
CA ALA A 81 6.23 2.89 -10.12
C ALA A 81 5.53 4.00 -10.91
N ASN A 82 6.21 4.60 -11.89
CA ASN A 82 5.67 5.74 -12.59
C ASN A 82 4.43 5.43 -13.45
N ILE A 83 4.46 4.39 -14.29
CA ILE A 83 3.34 4.10 -15.22
C ILE A 83 2.12 3.57 -14.45
N VAL A 84 2.35 2.68 -13.48
CA VAL A 84 1.27 2.02 -12.75
C VAL A 84 0.61 2.98 -11.77
N VAL A 85 1.41 3.73 -11.00
CA VAL A 85 0.88 4.77 -10.10
C VAL A 85 0.14 5.83 -10.91
N THR A 86 0.68 6.28 -12.05
CA THR A 86 -0.01 7.26 -12.90
C THR A 86 -1.37 6.77 -13.39
N LYS A 87 -1.45 5.55 -13.92
CA LYS A 87 -2.72 4.97 -14.36
C LYS A 87 -3.71 4.80 -13.21
N PHE A 88 -3.24 4.37 -12.05
CA PHE A 88 -4.08 4.19 -10.87
C PHE A 88 -4.64 5.53 -10.38
N LEU A 89 -3.79 6.56 -10.26
CA LEU A 89 -4.19 7.90 -9.86
C LEU A 89 -5.22 8.50 -10.83
N GLN A 90 -5.01 8.36 -12.14
CA GLN A 90 -5.97 8.81 -13.15
C GLN A 90 -7.31 8.07 -13.07
N LYS A 91 -7.27 6.74 -12.93
CA LYS A 91 -8.48 5.89 -12.87
C LYS A 91 -9.35 6.22 -11.65
N HIS A 92 -8.73 6.55 -10.52
CA HIS A 92 -9.44 6.80 -9.25
C HIS A 92 -9.57 8.29 -8.90
N ASP A 93 -9.21 9.19 -9.82
CA ASP A 93 -9.18 10.64 -9.61
C ASP A 93 -8.41 11.09 -8.35
N LEU A 94 -7.33 10.38 -8.04
CA LEU A 94 -6.42 10.68 -6.94
C LEU A 94 -5.26 11.56 -7.43
N ASP A 95 -4.63 12.27 -6.50
CA ASP A 95 -3.51 13.17 -6.78
C ASP A 95 -2.17 12.57 -6.31
N LEU A 96 -2.21 11.71 -5.30
CA LEU A 96 -1.02 11.15 -4.67
C LEU A 96 -1.28 9.77 -4.04
N VAL A 97 -0.31 8.88 -4.17
CA VAL A 97 -0.17 7.69 -3.32
C VAL A 97 1.01 7.92 -2.38
N CYS A 98 0.75 7.89 -1.07
CA CYS A 98 1.77 7.91 -0.03
C CYS A 98 2.00 6.49 0.47
N HIS A 99 3.25 6.07 0.51
CA HIS A 99 3.60 4.76 1.03
C HIS A 99 4.91 4.74 1.81
N ALA A 100 5.10 3.69 2.62
CA ALA A 100 6.26 3.51 3.48
C ALA A 100 7.04 2.24 3.05
N HIS A 101 7.56 1.47 4.01
CA HIS A 101 8.10 0.12 3.79
C HIS A 101 9.50 0.00 3.15
N GLN A 102 9.99 0.99 2.42
CA GLN A 102 11.35 0.99 1.87
C GLN A 102 12.23 2.07 2.48
N TYR A 103 13.44 1.67 2.92
CA TYR A 103 14.49 2.62 3.26
C TYR A 103 15.03 3.26 1.97
N SER A 104 14.97 4.58 1.88
CA SER A 104 15.60 5.34 0.81
C SER A 104 16.64 6.28 1.42
N ALA A 105 17.91 6.07 1.09
CA ALA A 105 19.01 6.96 1.52
C ALA A 105 18.91 8.38 0.91
N LEU A 106 17.95 8.62 0.00
CA LEU A 106 17.72 9.88 -0.70
C LEU A 106 16.34 10.45 -0.35
N LEU A 107 16.06 10.63 0.95
CA LEU A 107 14.92 11.41 1.46
C LEU A 107 15.19 12.89 1.16
N PRO A 108 14.65 13.50 0.08
CA PRO A 108 13.25 13.96 0.16
C PRO A 108 12.43 14.10 -1.17
N ARG A 109 12.78 13.52 -2.34
CA ARG A 109 12.16 14.00 -3.62
C ARG A 109 11.43 13.02 -4.56
N ARG A 110 11.37 11.70 -4.32
CA ARG A 110 10.90 10.80 -5.40
C ARG A 110 9.87 9.71 -5.06
N LEU A 111 9.50 9.49 -3.80
CA LEU A 111 8.50 8.48 -3.45
C LEU A 111 7.07 9.04 -3.28
N CYS A 112 6.96 10.34 -2.97
CA CYS A 112 5.71 11.09 -3.01
C CYS A 112 5.84 12.16 -4.11
N GLN A 113 5.75 11.79 -5.39
CA GLN A 113 5.59 12.80 -6.44
C GLN A 113 4.09 12.99 -6.67
N PRO A 114 3.50 14.14 -6.29
CA PRO A 114 2.16 14.46 -6.73
C PRO A 114 2.20 14.51 -8.26
N ILE A 115 1.25 13.84 -8.91
CA ILE A 115 1.00 14.13 -10.31
C ILE A 115 0.32 15.50 -10.31
N ARG A 116 1.06 16.55 -10.70
CA ARG A 116 0.42 17.81 -11.04
C ARG A 116 -0.54 17.53 -12.20
N LYS A 117 -1.83 17.41 -11.90
CA LYS A 117 -2.88 17.56 -12.91
C LYS A 117 -2.70 18.98 -13.46
N ASN A 118 -2.31 19.08 -14.73
CA ASN A 118 -2.14 20.37 -15.39
C ASN A 118 -3.44 21.17 -15.24
N LEU A 119 -3.34 22.33 -14.57
CA LEU A 119 -4.17 23.51 -14.88
C LEU A 119 -3.51 24.21 -16.07
#